data_AF-A0A7W1F7G0-F1
#
_entry.id   AF-A0A7W1F7G0-F1
#
_cell.length_a   1.000
_cell.length_b   1.000
_cell.length_c   1.000
_cell.angle_alpha   90.00
_cell.angle_beta   90.00
_cell.angle_gamma   90.00
#
_symmetry.space_group_name_H-M   'P 1'
#
loop_
_entity.id
_entity.type
_entity.pdbx_description
1 polymer ?
#
loop_
_entity_poly.entity_id
_entity_poly.type
_entity_poly.pdbx_seq_one_letter_code
_entity_poly.pdbx_strand_id
1 'polypeptide(L)'
;TTWDDIFQRTGKTYEDTSVVLFTDATSTGCGQATSDVGPFYCPADRRVYIDLGFFKELESRFGAPGDFAEAYVIAHEIGHHVQTLLGIDTQVQRMVRDDPSRRNDLSIRQELQADCFAGVWGRAAQGAGALEAGDLEEGLQAAAAVGDDRIQKAATGRINPETWTHGSSEMRVQWFRTGFQVGNPDACDTFSGDI
;
A
#
# COMPACT_ATOMS: atom_id res chain seq x y z
N THR A 1 -16.24 4.37 -9.84
CA THR A 1 -15.57 3.65 -8.74
C THR A 1 -15.31 4.61 -7.60
N THR A 2 -14.86 4.16 -6.42
CA THR A 2 -14.53 5.06 -5.28
C THR A 2 -13.57 6.18 -5.69
N TRP A 3 -12.52 5.84 -6.45
CA TRP A 3 -11.53 6.84 -6.88
C TRP A 3 -12.04 7.76 -7.97
N ASP A 4 -12.91 7.30 -8.88
CA ASP A 4 -13.60 8.20 -9.83
C ASP A 4 -14.34 9.31 -9.09
N ASP A 5 -15.14 8.96 -8.08
CA ASP A 5 -15.94 9.92 -7.32
C ASP A 5 -15.05 10.92 -6.57
N ILE A 6 -13.96 10.45 -5.97
CA ILE A 6 -12.99 11.28 -5.24
C ILE A 6 -12.27 12.24 -6.21
N PHE A 7 -11.77 11.75 -7.34
CA PHE A 7 -11.06 12.58 -8.32
C PHE A 7 -11.99 13.63 -8.95
N GLN A 8 -13.23 13.26 -9.28
CA GLN A 8 -14.21 14.19 -9.83
C GLN A 8 -14.49 15.37 -8.88
N ARG A 9 -14.56 15.13 -7.57
CA ARG A 9 -14.75 16.18 -6.55
C ARG A 9 -13.59 17.20 -6.51
N THR A 10 -12.41 16.80 -6.97
CA THR A 10 -11.21 17.66 -7.03
C THR A 10 -10.95 18.23 -8.43
N GLY A 11 -11.88 18.02 -9.37
CA GLY A 11 -11.74 18.47 -10.76
C GLY A 11 -10.66 17.71 -11.56
N LYS A 12 -10.28 16.51 -11.09
CA LYS A 12 -9.35 15.61 -11.76
C LYS A 12 -10.12 14.42 -12.35
N THR A 13 -9.46 13.70 -13.25
CA THR A 13 -9.98 12.45 -13.82
C THR A 13 -9.16 11.30 -13.28
N TYR A 14 -9.83 10.27 -12.76
CA TYR A 14 -9.19 9.01 -12.42
C TYR A 14 -9.00 8.19 -13.70
N GLU A 15 -7.83 7.59 -13.87
CA GLU A 15 -7.57 6.62 -14.94
C GLU A 15 -7.57 5.24 -14.29
N ASP A 16 -8.30 4.28 -14.84
CA ASP A 16 -8.34 2.93 -14.25
C ASP A 16 -7.01 2.19 -14.43
N THR A 17 -6.62 1.43 -13.40
CA THR A 17 -5.53 0.45 -13.46
C THR A 17 -6.08 -0.97 -13.54
N SER A 18 -5.30 -1.88 -14.14
CA SER A 18 -5.62 -3.30 -14.18
C SER A 18 -4.79 -4.07 -13.15
N VAL A 19 -5.43 -5.01 -12.45
CA VAL A 19 -4.76 -5.99 -11.59
C VAL A 19 -4.39 -7.22 -12.44
N VAL A 20 -3.11 -7.56 -12.43
CA VAL A 20 -2.54 -8.72 -13.13
C VAL A 20 -2.17 -9.77 -12.08
N LEU A 21 -2.94 -10.85 -12.06
CA LEU A 21 -2.65 -12.02 -11.24
C LEU A 21 -1.67 -12.94 -11.98
N PHE A 22 -0.64 -13.43 -11.28
CA PHE A 22 0.34 -14.35 -11.85
C PHE A 22 0.77 -15.43 -10.86
N THR A 23 1.59 -16.37 -11.31
CA THR A 23 2.25 -17.39 -10.49
C THR A 23 3.71 -17.52 -10.93
N ASP A 24 4.62 -17.65 -9.97
CA ASP A 24 6.07 -17.81 -10.12
C ASP A 24 6.82 -16.61 -10.72
N ALA A 25 6.44 -16.19 -11.92
CA ALA A 25 7.07 -15.06 -12.61
C ALA A 25 6.16 -14.41 -13.66
N THR A 26 6.39 -13.13 -13.93
CA THR A 26 5.70 -12.38 -14.99
C THR A 26 6.58 -11.27 -15.56
N SER A 27 6.25 -10.82 -16.78
CA SER A 27 6.87 -9.67 -17.42
C SER A 27 6.04 -8.42 -17.21
N THR A 28 6.69 -7.36 -16.75
CA THR A 28 6.07 -6.06 -16.44
C THR A 28 6.77 -4.93 -17.18
N GLY A 29 6.14 -3.76 -17.24
CA GLY A 29 6.75 -2.53 -17.71
C GLY A 29 7.97 -2.08 -16.89
N CYS A 30 8.13 -2.62 -15.67
CA CYS A 30 9.23 -2.35 -14.76
C CYS A 30 10.34 -3.41 -14.82
N GLY A 31 10.19 -4.43 -15.67
CA GLY A 31 11.12 -5.55 -15.82
C GLY A 31 10.49 -6.90 -15.45
N GLN A 32 11.34 -7.92 -15.28
CA GLN A 32 10.88 -9.24 -14.85
C GLN A 32 10.62 -9.24 -13.34
N ALA A 33 9.47 -9.78 -12.94
CA ALA A 33 9.10 -9.99 -11.55
C ALA A 33 9.00 -11.49 -11.24
N THR A 34 9.45 -11.88 -10.05
CA THR A 34 9.32 -13.23 -9.49
C THR A 34 8.46 -13.19 -8.23
N SER A 35 8.06 -14.34 -7.69
CA SER A 35 7.34 -14.42 -6.41
C SER A 35 8.04 -13.73 -5.23
N ASP A 36 9.37 -13.56 -5.30
CA ASP A 36 10.16 -12.96 -4.21
C ASP A 36 9.89 -11.46 -4.01
N VAL A 37 9.34 -10.76 -5.00
CA VAL A 37 9.11 -9.30 -4.91
C VAL A 37 7.82 -8.92 -4.20
N GLY A 38 6.92 -9.89 -3.95
CA GLY A 38 5.59 -9.62 -3.39
C GLY A 38 4.64 -8.90 -4.36
N PRO A 39 3.47 -8.44 -3.88
CA PRO A 39 2.58 -7.53 -4.61
C PRO A 39 3.27 -6.19 -4.89
N PHE A 40 2.98 -5.59 -6.04
CA PHE A 40 3.52 -4.27 -6.37
C PHE A 40 2.72 -3.56 -7.47
N TYR A 41 2.79 -2.24 -7.48
CA TYR A 41 2.39 -1.38 -8.58
C TYR A 41 3.59 -0.98 -9.47
N CYS A 42 3.44 -1.11 -10.79
CA CYS A 42 4.43 -0.64 -11.75
C CYS A 42 4.03 0.69 -12.39
N PRO A 43 4.73 1.81 -12.12
CA PRO A 43 4.39 3.12 -12.71
C PRO A 43 4.62 3.20 -14.23
N ALA A 44 5.51 2.35 -14.79
CA ALA A 44 5.86 2.40 -16.21
C ALA A 44 4.73 1.91 -17.14
N ASP A 45 3.94 0.93 -16.70
CA ASP A 45 2.79 0.42 -17.43
C ASP A 45 1.44 0.63 -16.72
N ARG A 46 1.49 1.23 -15.51
CA ARG A 46 0.37 1.58 -14.65
C ARG A 46 -0.48 0.38 -14.26
N ARG A 47 0.13 -0.75 -13.93
CA ARG A 47 -0.56 -1.98 -13.51
C ARG A 47 -0.19 -2.42 -12.10
N VAL A 48 -1.14 -3.05 -11.44
CA VAL A 48 -0.94 -3.75 -10.17
C VAL A 48 -0.64 -5.22 -10.47
N TYR A 49 0.38 -5.78 -9.83
CA TYR A 49 0.83 -7.15 -10.01
C TYR A 49 0.76 -7.90 -8.69
N ILE A 50 0.13 -9.07 -8.70
CA ILE A 50 -0.05 -9.88 -7.49
C ILE A 50 0.24 -11.34 -7.84
N ASP A 51 1.19 -11.94 -7.13
CA ASP A 51 1.39 -13.38 -7.17
C ASP A 51 0.32 -14.08 -6.32
N LEU A 52 -0.39 -15.05 -6.90
CA LEU A 52 -1.36 -15.87 -6.17
C LEU A 52 -0.70 -16.70 -5.05
N GLY A 53 0.61 -16.96 -5.14
CA GLY A 53 1.39 -17.54 -4.05
C GLY A 53 1.45 -16.65 -2.82
N PHE A 54 1.44 -15.32 -3.00
CA PHE A 54 1.54 -14.36 -1.91
C PHE A 54 0.37 -14.45 -0.93
N PHE A 55 -0.86 -14.62 -1.40
CA PHE A 55 -2.01 -14.74 -0.49
C PHE A 55 -1.92 -15.95 0.44
N LYS A 56 -1.33 -17.05 -0.05
CA LYS A 56 -1.02 -18.21 0.81
C LYS A 56 0.07 -17.87 1.83
N GLU A 57 1.07 -17.07 1.48
CA GLU A 57 2.06 -16.59 2.43
C GLU A 57 1.45 -15.61 3.45
N LEU A 58 0.53 -14.74 3.02
CA LEU A 58 -0.17 -13.79 3.88
C LEU A 58 -0.92 -14.51 5.00
N GLU A 59 -1.66 -15.56 4.64
CA GLU A 59 -2.32 -16.44 5.61
C GLU A 59 -1.31 -17.23 6.46
N SER A 60 -0.45 -18.03 5.82
CA SER A 60 0.31 -19.07 6.52
C SER A 60 1.59 -18.58 7.22
N ARG A 61 2.29 -17.61 6.63
CA ARG A 61 3.59 -17.12 7.09
C ARG A 61 3.45 -15.81 7.83
N PHE A 62 2.64 -14.90 7.32
CA PHE A 62 2.42 -13.59 7.93
C PHE A 62 1.28 -13.60 8.95
N GLY A 63 0.44 -14.64 8.95
CA GLY A 63 -0.61 -14.83 9.95
C GLY A 63 -1.72 -13.79 9.83
N ALA A 64 -2.04 -13.37 8.61
CA ALA A 64 -3.13 -12.46 8.28
C ALA A 64 -4.07 -13.13 7.25
N PRO A 65 -4.87 -14.12 7.69
CA PRO A 65 -5.91 -14.70 6.84
C PRO A 65 -7.06 -13.70 6.62
N GLY A 66 -7.96 -14.02 5.69
CA GLY A 66 -9.18 -13.27 5.46
C GLY A 66 -9.22 -12.64 4.06
N ASP A 67 -10.42 -12.53 3.50
CA ASP A 67 -10.61 -11.93 2.17
C ASP A 67 -10.39 -10.42 2.20
N PHE A 68 -10.68 -9.75 3.32
CA PHE A 68 -10.38 -8.34 3.45
C PHE A 68 -8.88 -8.06 3.64
N ALA A 69 -8.11 -9.03 4.16
CA ALA A 69 -6.64 -8.94 4.15
C ALA A 69 -6.09 -8.92 2.71
N GLU A 70 -6.66 -9.71 1.79
CA GLU A 70 -6.32 -9.67 0.36
C GLU A 70 -6.78 -8.35 -0.28
N ALA A 71 -7.99 -7.89 0.05
CA ALA A 71 -8.53 -6.62 -0.44
C ALA A 71 -7.69 -5.42 0.01
N TYR A 72 -7.17 -5.44 1.23
CA TYR A 72 -6.23 -4.44 1.75
C TYR A 72 -4.97 -4.34 0.88
N VAL A 73 -4.35 -5.49 0.55
CA VAL A 73 -3.15 -5.54 -0.30
C VAL A 73 -3.44 -4.93 -1.67
N ILE A 74 -4.55 -5.32 -2.30
CA ILE A 74 -4.95 -4.75 -3.60
C ILE A 74 -5.17 -3.24 -3.48
N ALA A 75 -5.88 -2.79 -2.44
CA ALA A 75 -6.18 -1.39 -2.23
C ALA A 75 -4.91 -0.55 -1.96
N HIS A 76 -3.92 -1.12 -1.29
CA HIS A 76 -2.61 -0.52 -1.08
C HIS A 76 -1.87 -0.30 -2.41
N GLU A 77 -1.83 -1.32 -3.29
CA GLU A 77 -1.20 -1.17 -4.61
C GLU A 77 -1.95 -0.17 -5.51
N ILE A 78 -3.28 -0.11 -5.39
CA ILE A 78 -4.07 0.96 -6.03
C ILE A 78 -3.73 2.33 -5.43
N GLY A 79 -3.35 2.41 -4.15
CA GLY A 79 -2.83 3.61 -3.51
C GLY A 79 -1.59 4.16 -4.23
N HIS A 80 -0.64 3.31 -4.63
CA HIS A 80 0.50 3.72 -5.46
C HIS A 80 0.08 4.19 -6.86
N HIS A 81 -0.95 3.58 -7.43
CA HIS A 81 -1.52 4.09 -8.67
C HIS A 81 -2.08 5.51 -8.51
N VAL A 82 -2.82 5.76 -7.42
CA VAL A 82 -3.34 7.10 -7.08
C VAL A 82 -2.19 8.09 -6.89
N GLN A 83 -1.12 7.70 -6.20
CA GLN A 83 0.09 8.54 -6.08
C GLN A 83 0.66 8.94 -7.44
N THR A 84 0.66 8.01 -8.40
CA THR A 84 1.15 8.26 -9.76
C THR A 84 0.25 9.25 -10.50
N LEU A 85 -1.08 9.11 -10.40
CA LEU A 85 -2.02 10.06 -11.00
C LEU A 85 -1.94 11.46 -10.36
N LEU A 86 -1.55 11.53 -9.09
CA LEU A 86 -1.34 12.78 -8.36
C LEU A 86 0.08 13.37 -8.57
N GLY A 87 1.00 12.62 -9.19
CA GLY A 87 2.40 13.02 -9.42
C GLY A 87 3.29 12.95 -8.19
N ILE A 88 2.86 12.24 -7.14
CA ILE A 88 3.56 12.13 -5.86
C ILE A 88 4.84 11.30 -6.00
N ASP A 89 4.79 10.20 -6.74
CA ASP A 89 5.96 9.35 -7.03
C ASP A 89 7.10 10.17 -7.68
N THR A 90 6.76 11.04 -8.63
CA THR A 90 7.70 11.92 -9.32
C THR A 90 8.26 12.97 -8.38
N GLN A 91 7.46 13.49 -7.44
CA GLN A 91 7.89 14.43 -6.43
C GLN A 91 8.85 13.76 -5.43
N VAL A 92 8.54 12.56 -4.94
CA VAL A 92 9.42 11.77 -4.07
C VAL A 92 10.76 11.51 -4.76
N GLN A 93 10.74 11.07 -6.02
CA GLN A 93 11.98 10.85 -6.77
C GLN A 93 12.83 12.13 -6.92
N ARG A 94 12.21 13.31 -7.04
CA ARG A 94 12.95 14.59 -7.04
C ARG A 94 13.59 14.85 -5.68
N MET A 95 12.83 14.73 -4.59
CA MET A 95 13.33 14.92 -3.24
C MET A 95 14.49 13.98 -2.91
N VAL A 96 14.43 12.72 -3.35
CA VAL A 96 15.53 11.75 -3.18
C VAL A 96 16.77 12.13 -4.00
N ARG A 97 16.61 12.72 -5.19
CA ARG A 97 17.75 13.22 -5.97
C ARG A 97 18.40 14.43 -5.32
N ASP A 98 17.59 15.31 -4.74
CA ASP A 98 18.05 16.53 -4.09
C ASP A 98 18.74 16.22 -2.75
N ASP A 99 18.23 15.23 -2.00
CA ASP A 99 18.84 14.74 -0.77
C ASP A 99 18.76 13.21 -0.67
N PRO A 100 19.78 12.49 -1.16
CA PRO A 100 19.83 11.03 -1.11
C PRO A 100 19.81 10.44 0.30
N SER A 101 20.20 11.21 1.32
CA SER A 101 20.21 10.73 2.71
C SER A 101 18.80 10.49 3.25
N ARG A 102 17.80 11.15 2.66
CA ARG A 102 16.38 11.00 3.00
C ARG A 102 15.66 9.88 2.27
N ARG A 103 16.36 9.08 1.45
CA ARG A 103 15.75 8.03 0.63
C ARG A 103 14.82 7.12 1.43
N ASN A 104 15.27 6.62 2.57
CA ASN A 104 14.50 5.66 3.37
C ASN A 104 13.30 6.34 4.04
N ASP A 105 13.48 7.53 4.62
CA ASP A 105 12.38 8.35 5.18
C ASP A 105 11.30 8.62 4.12
N LEU A 106 11.69 9.07 2.93
CA LEU A 106 10.77 9.38 1.85
C LEU A 106 10.07 8.12 1.29
N SER A 107 10.78 6.99 1.24
CA SER A 107 10.18 5.68 0.89
C SER A 107 9.08 5.32 1.89
N ILE A 108 9.40 5.35 3.19
CA ILE A 108 8.44 5.01 4.26
C ILE A 108 7.23 5.93 4.18
N ARG A 109 7.41 7.24 4.01
CA ARG A 109 6.29 8.19 3.88
C ARG A 109 5.39 7.87 2.69
N GLN A 110 5.98 7.50 1.55
CA GLN A 110 5.22 7.11 0.37
C GLN A 110 4.41 5.83 0.62
N GLU A 111 5.01 4.83 1.26
CA GLU A 111 4.35 3.57 1.62
C GLU A 111 3.19 3.78 2.61
N LEU A 112 3.40 4.59 3.66
CA LEU A 112 2.37 4.91 4.63
C LEU A 112 1.20 5.71 4.03
N GLN A 113 1.46 6.52 2.99
CA GLN A 113 0.38 7.20 2.29
C GLN A 113 -0.46 6.22 1.48
N ALA A 114 0.14 5.20 0.89
CA ALA A 114 -0.60 4.14 0.21
C ALA A 114 -1.48 3.35 1.20
N ASP A 115 -1.00 3.11 2.43
CA ASP A 115 -1.83 2.55 3.52
C ASP A 115 -3.04 3.43 3.84
N CYS A 116 -2.83 4.74 3.96
CA CYS A 116 -3.93 5.66 4.20
C CYS A 116 -4.93 5.68 3.04
N PHE A 117 -4.46 5.64 1.79
CA PHE A 117 -5.35 5.51 0.62
C PHE A 117 -6.13 4.19 0.60
N ALA A 118 -5.52 3.07 1.00
CA ALA A 118 -6.24 1.82 1.19
C ALA A 118 -7.34 1.96 2.25
N GLY A 119 -7.08 2.70 3.33
CA GLY A 119 -8.06 3.03 4.36
C GLY A 119 -9.24 3.83 3.82
N VAL A 120 -8.95 4.89 3.04
CA VAL A 120 -9.99 5.72 2.39
C VAL A 120 -10.88 4.87 1.50
N TRP A 121 -10.29 3.97 0.71
CA TRP A 121 -11.05 3.02 -0.09
C TRP A 121 -11.91 2.08 0.78
N GLY A 122 -11.34 1.53 1.86
CA GLY A 122 -12.05 0.67 2.80
C GLY A 122 -13.25 1.36 3.45
N ARG A 123 -13.14 2.66 3.76
CA ARG A 123 -14.27 3.46 4.27
C ARG A 123 -15.39 3.59 3.24
N ALA A 124 -15.05 3.80 1.98
CA ALA A 124 -16.06 3.87 0.92
C ALA A 124 -16.74 2.51 0.71
N ALA A 125 -15.98 1.42 0.73
CA ALA A 125 -16.49 0.06 0.67
C ALA A 125 -17.44 -0.23 1.86
N GLN A 126 -17.09 0.22 3.07
CA GLN A 126 -17.97 0.13 4.24
C GLN A 126 -19.29 0.86 4.02
N GLY A 127 -19.23 2.10 3.51
CA GLY A 127 -20.41 2.90 3.21
C GLY A 127 -21.31 2.31 2.12
N ALA A 128 -20.73 1.51 1.22
CA ALA A 128 -21.45 0.75 0.20
C ALA A 128 -22.02 -0.57 0.71
N GLY A 129 -21.78 -0.94 1.98
CA GLY A 129 -22.23 -2.21 2.57
C GLY A 129 -21.45 -3.43 2.08
N ALA A 130 -20.20 -3.23 1.63
CA ALA A 130 -19.34 -4.30 1.12
C ALA A 130 -18.44 -4.95 2.18
N LEU A 131 -18.50 -4.49 3.43
CA LEU A 131 -17.72 -5.05 4.54
C LEU A 131 -18.61 -5.86 5.48
N GLU A 132 -18.12 -7.02 5.88
CA GLU A 132 -18.66 -7.84 6.95
C GLU A 132 -18.07 -7.45 8.32
N ALA A 133 -18.58 -8.05 9.38
CA ALA A 133 -18.08 -7.81 10.72
C ALA A 133 -16.74 -8.56 10.91
N GLY A 134 -15.65 -7.82 11.10
CA GLY A 134 -14.30 -8.37 11.26
C GLY A 134 -13.34 -7.96 10.13
N ASP A 135 -13.86 -7.57 8.97
CA ASP A 135 -13.07 -7.19 7.80
C ASP A 135 -12.06 -6.07 8.09
N LEU A 136 -12.49 -5.04 8.82
CA LEU A 136 -11.58 -3.95 9.20
C LEU A 136 -10.40 -4.49 10.04
N GLU A 137 -10.67 -5.38 10.98
CA GLU A 137 -9.66 -6.03 11.81
C GLU A 137 -8.72 -6.90 10.96
N GLU A 138 -9.21 -7.62 9.96
CA GLU A 138 -8.39 -8.37 9.00
C GLU A 138 -7.45 -7.45 8.22
N GLY A 139 -7.95 -6.33 7.71
CA GLY A 139 -7.14 -5.33 7.01
C GLY A 139 -6.07 -4.70 7.92
N LEU A 140 -6.41 -4.37 9.16
CA LEU A 140 -5.45 -3.87 10.16
C LEU A 140 -4.40 -4.94 10.49
N GLN A 141 -4.79 -6.22 10.57
CA GLN A 141 -3.88 -7.32 10.82
C GLN A 141 -2.94 -7.54 9.64
N ALA A 142 -3.42 -7.45 8.40
CA ALA A 142 -2.61 -7.48 7.19
C ALA A 142 -1.61 -6.31 7.14
N ALA A 143 -2.07 -5.09 7.44
CA ALA A 143 -1.23 -3.90 7.53
C ALA A 143 -0.08 -4.08 8.53
N ALA A 144 -0.40 -4.61 9.72
CA ALA A 144 0.58 -4.92 10.74
C ALA A 144 1.52 -6.07 10.33
N ALA A 145 1.01 -7.06 9.59
CA ALA A 145 1.75 -8.27 9.27
C ALA A 145 2.93 -8.02 8.32
N VAL A 146 2.81 -7.01 7.45
CA VAL A 146 3.83 -6.65 6.45
C VAL A 146 4.70 -5.46 6.87
N GLY A 147 4.68 -5.06 8.15
CA GLY A 147 5.62 -4.07 8.69
C GLY A 147 7.07 -4.57 8.71
N ASP A 148 8.03 -3.69 8.39
CA ASP A 148 9.45 -4.05 8.25
C ASP A 148 10.03 -4.61 9.57
N ASP A 149 9.59 -4.12 10.72
CA ASP A 149 10.02 -4.61 12.05
C ASP A 149 9.60 -6.06 12.28
N ARG A 150 8.36 -6.42 11.90
CA ARG A 150 7.84 -7.78 12.02
C ARG A 150 8.53 -8.72 11.04
N ILE A 151 8.68 -8.31 9.77
CA ILE A 151 9.35 -9.09 8.73
C ILE A 151 10.81 -9.35 9.12
N GLN A 152 11.55 -8.30 9.50
CA GLN A 152 12.96 -8.43 9.90
C GLN A 152 13.12 -9.30 11.14
N LYS A 153 12.27 -9.13 12.15
CA LYS A 153 12.31 -9.95 13.37
C LYS A 153 12.04 -11.42 13.07
N ALA A 154 11.08 -11.73 12.18
CA ALA A 154 10.80 -13.09 11.76
C ALA A 154 11.93 -13.70 10.93
N ALA A 155 12.56 -12.91 10.05
CA ALA A 155 13.62 -13.39 9.16
C ALA A 155 15.00 -13.50 9.82
N THR A 156 15.34 -12.57 10.73
CA THR A 156 16.71 -12.40 11.25
C THR A 156 16.80 -12.41 12.78
N GLY A 157 15.68 -12.32 13.49
CA GLY A 157 15.63 -12.17 14.95
C GLY A 157 16.02 -10.78 15.46
N ARG A 158 16.31 -9.81 14.59
CA ARG A 158 16.70 -8.45 14.93
C ARG A 158 15.90 -7.43 14.12
N ILE A 159 15.84 -6.19 14.62
CA ILE A 159 15.17 -5.06 13.98
C ILE A 159 16.24 -4.00 13.70
N ASN A 160 16.30 -3.50 12.48
CA ASN A 160 17.14 -2.38 12.07
C ASN A 160 16.32 -1.34 11.30
N PRO A 161 15.89 -0.25 11.97
CA PRO A 161 15.11 0.81 11.34
C PRO A 161 15.83 1.54 10.21
N GLU A 162 17.16 1.55 10.20
CA GLU A 162 17.93 2.25 9.17
C GLU A 162 17.78 1.64 7.78
N THR A 163 17.31 0.39 7.67
CA THR A 163 17.12 -0.30 6.38
C THR A 163 15.64 -0.47 6.01
N TRP A 164 14.74 0.22 6.70
CA TRP A 164 13.31 0.17 6.39
C TRP A 164 12.98 0.93 5.11
N THR A 165 11.98 0.43 4.40
CA THR A 165 11.43 1.04 3.18
C THR A 165 9.92 1.19 3.26
N HIS A 166 9.23 0.41 4.09
CA HIS A 166 7.77 0.39 4.27
C HIS A 166 7.31 0.87 5.65
N GLY A 167 8.24 0.90 6.62
CA GLY A 167 7.96 1.37 7.98
C GLY A 167 7.51 0.26 8.93
N SER A 168 7.26 0.63 10.19
CA SER A 168 6.88 -0.34 11.23
C SER A 168 5.42 -0.79 11.10
N SER A 169 5.11 -1.96 11.64
CA SER A 169 3.74 -2.46 11.79
C SER A 169 2.79 -1.43 12.42
N GLU A 170 3.25 -0.68 13.42
CA GLU A 170 2.46 0.35 14.09
C GLU A 170 2.14 1.52 13.15
N MET A 171 3.13 2.03 12.43
CA MET A 171 2.96 3.13 11.46
C MET A 171 1.95 2.73 10.38
N ARG A 172 2.08 1.53 9.82
CA ARG A 172 1.19 1.04 8.75
C ARG A 172 -0.26 0.93 9.22
N VAL A 173 -0.47 0.37 10.42
CA VAL A 173 -1.79 0.31 11.07
C VAL A 173 -2.36 1.71 11.32
N GLN A 174 -1.53 2.64 11.81
CA GLN A 174 -1.95 4.00 12.10
C GLN A 174 -2.46 4.72 10.85
N TRP A 175 -1.71 4.66 9.74
CA TRP A 175 -2.08 5.36 8.52
C TRP A 175 -3.26 4.69 7.80
N PHE A 176 -3.33 3.36 7.75
CA PHE A 176 -4.52 2.66 7.27
C PHE A 176 -5.78 3.05 8.07
N ARG A 177 -5.69 3.03 9.41
CA ARG A 177 -6.79 3.44 10.29
C ARG A 177 -7.19 4.91 10.07
N THR A 178 -6.23 5.80 9.88
CA THR A 178 -6.48 7.23 9.63
C THR A 178 -7.33 7.41 8.38
N GLY A 179 -6.92 6.79 7.27
CA GLY A 179 -7.68 6.80 6.02
C GLY A 179 -9.09 6.23 6.18
N PHE A 180 -9.23 5.11 6.88
CA PHE A 180 -10.52 4.45 7.10
C PHE A 180 -11.48 5.28 7.97
N GLN A 181 -10.97 5.94 9.00
CA GLN A 181 -11.79 6.76 9.89
C GLN A 181 -12.29 8.03 9.20
N VAL A 182 -11.43 8.69 8.42
CA VAL A 182 -11.75 9.97 7.79
C VAL A 182 -12.46 9.80 6.45
N GLY A 183 -12.02 8.85 5.62
CA GLY A 183 -12.57 8.62 4.28
C GLY A 183 -12.27 9.74 3.28
N ASN A 184 -11.28 10.60 3.55
CA ASN A 184 -10.82 11.64 2.64
C ASN A 184 -9.29 11.52 2.45
N PRO A 185 -8.77 11.45 1.20
CA PRO A 185 -7.34 11.40 0.93
C PRO A 185 -6.56 12.64 1.42
N ASP A 186 -7.21 13.78 1.64
CA ASP A 186 -6.54 14.98 2.20
C ASP A 186 -5.99 14.74 3.63
N ALA A 187 -6.50 13.74 4.34
CA ALA A 187 -5.98 13.33 5.65
C ALA A 187 -4.72 12.46 5.56
N CYS A 188 -4.33 12.04 4.35
CA CYS A 188 -3.18 11.16 4.10
C CYS A 188 -1.87 11.93 3.83
N ASP A 189 -1.67 13.05 4.51
CA ASP A 189 -0.43 13.82 4.43
C ASP A 189 0.65 13.21 5.33
N THR A 190 1.37 12.23 4.79
CA THR A 190 2.52 11.59 5.44
C THR A 190 3.82 12.36 5.24
N PHE A 191 3.82 13.42 4.43
CA PHE A 191 5.03 14.18 4.10
C PHE A 191 5.22 15.40 5.02
N SER A 192 4.16 15.83 5.70
CA SER A 192 4.21 16.86 6.73
C SER A 192 4.35 16.26 8.13
N GLY A 193 5.32 16.77 8.89
CA GLY A 193 5.49 16.40 10.31
C GLY A 193 6.07 15.02 10.57
N ASP A 194 5.95 14.60 11.83
CA ASP A 194 6.39 13.29 12.30
C ASP A 194 5.39 12.19 11.89
N ILE A 195 5.91 10.99 11.63
CA ILE A 195 5.14 9.81 11.21
C ILE A 195 5.21 8.70 12.26
#